data_AF-X6G274-F1
#
_entry.id   AF-X6G274-F1
#
_cell.length_a   1.000
_cell.length_b   1.000
_cell.length_c   1.000
_cell.angle_alpha   90.00
_cell.angle_beta   90.00
_cell.angle_gamma   90.00
#
_symmetry.space_group_name_H-M   'P 1'
#
loop_
_entity.id
_entity.type
_entity.pdbx_description
1 polymer ?
#
loop_
_entity_poly.entity_id
_entity_poly.type
_entity_poly.pdbx_seq_one_letter_code
_entity_poly.pdbx_strand_id
1 'polypeptide(L)'
;MKAEERTTVLVDGGTVNPTPFSARQLAVKPLVSLSDLDDGGARALIVLAGALPSDEGRLDLVKRLRRLAASSAQRGILVIVVTKRGEEAIGQAVARSGAGVLAQWQEHTGVVLRQLAVLPDSDWDNIAETCARCRCGPSLNSSLAISDKNGNELPTPLLPELELLFRRAFHDYSGILISEENGGKSSSSVWKVETEGLEQHTPFIVKSGPAAVMEEHINTYRDVVADRVPYRGCAPLCLDRCVAGSEHQLAVSRFVENAVRLDKVVINRDVKEVIQAIYRTVLGRWRKDPERKRLDLLQEFLPAARHDAYLKGLERTYDKLTKDSYAGASPRSFFVRLAGLQAEEHPVCRAHDDLNLRNVFVCGGDAEAVLIDFTRAARRPLSHDVARLEIGLAFDAELQADQPLPEHVLEDFYSGDLFAMSLKHLLQGKKAQYRLNAIVALRTTILEEGQSHSFDLRREYTIAICVGLLYYAKGKSPDAAIAYKCAVDLLDRVTNPSLW
;
A
#
# COMPACT_ATOMS: atom_id res chain seq x y z
N MET A 1 -10.91 -26.62 1.86
CA MET A 1 -10.58 -26.88 3.26
C MET A 1 -10.17 -25.57 3.92
N LYS A 2 -10.87 -25.17 5.00
CA LYS A 2 -10.52 -23.95 5.75
C LYS A 2 -9.11 -24.08 6.34
N ALA A 3 -8.45 -22.96 6.64
CA ALA A 3 -7.10 -22.99 7.23
C ALA A 3 -7.03 -23.84 8.51
N GLU A 4 -8.10 -23.86 9.31
CA GLU A 4 -8.22 -24.62 10.57
C GLU A 4 -8.32 -26.14 10.36
N GLU A 5 -8.67 -26.58 9.16
CA GLU A 5 -8.83 -28.00 8.83
C GLU A 5 -7.51 -28.65 8.37
N ARG A 6 -6.45 -27.85 8.15
CA ARG A 6 -5.10 -28.35 7.80
C ARG A 6 -4.40 -28.83 9.07
N THR A 7 -4.26 -30.15 9.22
CA THR A 7 -3.70 -30.79 10.44
C THR A 7 -2.45 -31.62 10.18
N THR A 8 -2.01 -31.78 8.93
CA THR A 8 -0.86 -32.64 8.59
C THR A 8 0.46 -31.89 8.72
N VAL A 9 1.43 -32.49 9.41
CA VAL A 9 2.82 -32.07 9.49
C VAL A 9 3.69 -33.09 8.75
N LEU A 10 4.34 -32.65 7.67
CA LEU A 10 5.21 -33.49 6.86
C LEU A 10 6.63 -33.50 7.45
N VAL A 11 7.36 -34.60 7.29
CA VAL A 11 8.72 -34.77 7.84
C VAL A 11 9.69 -35.25 6.76
N ASP A 12 10.72 -34.46 6.49
CA ASP A 12 11.83 -34.78 5.59
C ASP A 12 13.09 -35.13 6.40
N GLY A 13 13.74 -36.25 6.05
CA GLY A 13 15.03 -36.66 6.61
C GLY A 13 14.98 -37.53 7.87
N GLY A 14 13.84 -38.14 8.24
CA GLY A 14 13.76 -39.10 9.34
C GLY A 14 12.37 -39.25 9.97
N THR A 15 12.34 -39.60 11.26
CA THR A 15 11.11 -39.72 12.06
C THR A 15 11.15 -38.77 13.25
N VAL A 16 9.99 -38.34 13.73
CA VAL A 16 9.84 -37.45 14.89
C VAL A 16 8.86 -38.04 15.88
N ASN A 17 8.96 -37.66 17.16
CA ASN A 17 8.01 -38.09 18.18
C ASN A 17 6.62 -37.48 17.88
N PRO A 18 5.57 -38.29 17.62
CA PRO A 18 4.25 -37.77 17.29
C PRO A 18 3.47 -37.24 18.50
N THR A 19 3.91 -37.49 19.72
CA THR A 19 3.17 -37.18 20.95
C THR A 19 2.86 -35.67 21.10
N PRO A 20 3.85 -34.75 20.96
CA PRO A 20 3.60 -33.31 21.08
C PRO A 20 2.66 -32.76 19.99
N PHE A 21 2.68 -33.37 18.81
CA PHE A 21 1.84 -33.01 17.67
C PHE A 21 0.39 -33.49 17.87
N SER A 22 0.22 -34.74 18.32
CA SER A 22 -1.09 -35.33 18.59
C SER A 22 -1.82 -34.58 19.71
N ALA A 23 -1.10 -34.12 20.73
CA ALA A 23 -1.63 -33.27 21.80
C ALA A 23 -2.21 -31.93 21.28
N ARG A 24 -1.83 -31.52 20.08
CA ARG A 24 -2.29 -30.30 19.38
C ARG A 24 -3.15 -30.62 18.15
N GLN A 25 -3.67 -31.84 18.07
CA GLN A 25 -4.51 -32.33 16.96
C GLN A 25 -3.81 -32.29 15.60
N LEU A 26 -2.49 -32.52 15.58
CA LEU A 26 -1.68 -32.58 14.38
C LEU A 26 -1.28 -34.03 14.05
N ALA A 27 -1.39 -34.40 12.78
CA ALA A 27 -0.98 -35.70 12.26
C ALA A 27 0.40 -35.59 11.60
N VAL A 28 1.36 -36.38 12.08
CA VAL A 28 2.71 -36.44 11.50
C VAL A 28 2.76 -37.49 10.40
N LYS A 29 3.28 -37.12 9.23
CA LYS A 29 3.51 -38.04 8.10
C LYS A 29 4.92 -37.87 7.53
N PRO A 30 5.60 -38.95 7.10
CA PRO A 30 6.84 -38.82 6.35
C PRO A 30 6.56 -38.15 4.99
N LEU A 31 7.49 -37.30 4.55
CA LEU A 31 7.50 -36.78 3.18
C LEU A 31 8.12 -37.85 2.26
N VAL A 32 7.30 -38.47 1.42
CA VAL A 32 7.71 -39.52 0.47
C VAL A 32 8.07 -38.90 -0.88
N SER A 33 7.29 -37.92 -1.34
CA SER A 33 7.50 -37.20 -2.60
C SER A 33 7.09 -35.74 -2.50
N LEU A 34 7.47 -34.93 -3.51
CA LEU A 34 7.05 -33.53 -3.56
C LEU A 34 5.54 -33.35 -3.73
N SER A 35 4.84 -34.34 -4.31
CA SER A 35 3.39 -34.32 -4.44
C SER A 35 2.67 -34.43 -3.09
N ASP A 36 3.34 -34.87 -2.03
CA ASP A 36 2.74 -34.86 -0.69
C ASP A 36 2.51 -33.43 -0.18
N LEU A 37 3.22 -32.43 -0.73
CA LEU A 37 2.94 -31.03 -0.47
C LEU A 37 1.59 -30.61 -1.05
N ASP A 38 1.10 -31.30 -2.11
CA ASP A 38 -0.21 -31.07 -2.71
C ASP A 38 -1.36 -31.67 -1.90
N ASP A 39 -1.07 -32.47 -0.86
CA ASP A 39 -2.09 -32.88 0.12
C ASP A 39 -2.65 -31.62 0.79
N GLY A 40 -3.92 -31.31 0.49
CA GLY A 40 -4.60 -30.12 1.00
C GLY A 40 -4.59 -29.99 2.52
N GLY A 41 -4.31 -31.08 3.26
CA GLY A 41 -4.19 -31.08 4.71
C GLY A 41 -2.82 -30.66 5.26
N ALA A 42 -1.76 -30.57 4.45
CA ALA A 42 -0.42 -30.23 4.92
C ALA A 42 -0.36 -28.77 5.40
N ARG A 43 0.08 -28.50 6.64
CA ARG A 43 0.23 -27.14 7.18
C ARG A 43 1.67 -26.73 7.48
N ALA A 44 2.52 -27.72 7.75
CA ALA A 44 3.92 -27.53 8.06
C ALA A 44 4.77 -28.66 7.51
N LEU A 45 6.04 -28.36 7.27
CA LEU A 45 7.09 -29.27 6.81
C LEU A 45 8.28 -29.15 7.76
N ILE A 46 8.61 -30.24 8.43
CA ILE A 46 9.79 -30.38 9.27
C ILE A 46 10.93 -30.94 8.41
N VAL A 47 12.07 -30.26 8.40
CA VAL A 47 13.30 -30.69 7.73
C VAL A 47 14.36 -30.98 8.79
N LEU A 48 14.69 -32.25 8.99
CA LEU A 48 15.72 -32.65 9.96
C LEU A 48 17.12 -32.34 9.38
N ALA A 49 17.87 -31.46 10.04
CA ALA A 49 19.11 -30.89 9.50
C ALA A 49 20.27 -31.88 9.40
N GLY A 50 20.27 -32.98 10.17
CA GLY A 50 21.40 -33.90 10.25
C GLY A 50 22.54 -33.34 11.10
N ALA A 51 23.80 -33.61 10.73
CA ALA A 51 24.98 -33.09 11.42
C ALA A 51 25.53 -31.85 10.70
N LEU A 52 25.23 -30.65 11.19
CA LEU A 52 25.67 -29.39 10.59
C LEU A 52 27.14 -28.99 10.79
N PRO A 53 27.93 -29.59 11.71
CA PRO A 53 29.35 -29.30 11.80
C PRO A 53 30.15 -29.70 10.55
N SER A 54 29.68 -30.68 9.77
CA SER A 54 30.33 -31.09 8.51
C SER A 54 29.82 -30.27 7.32
N ASP A 55 30.70 -29.97 6.38
CA ASP A 55 30.31 -29.27 5.14
C ASP A 55 29.33 -30.10 4.30
N GLU A 56 29.45 -31.43 4.32
CA GLU A 56 28.51 -32.34 3.67
C GLU A 56 27.09 -32.19 4.22
N GLY A 57 26.93 -32.12 5.54
CA GLY A 57 25.62 -31.92 6.18
C GLY A 57 25.01 -30.56 5.83
N ARG A 58 25.84 -29.51 5.74
CA ARG A 58 25.38 -28.17 5.32
C ARG A 58 24.93 -28.17 3.86
N LEU A 59 25.71 -28.78 2.97
CA LEU A 59 25.40 -28.88 1.54
C LEU A 59 24.13 -29.71 1.28
N ASP A 60 23.95 -30.80 2.01
CA ASP A 60 22.74 -31.61 1.96
C ASP A 60 21.51 -30.80 2.39
N LEU A 61 21.56 -30.11 3.54
CA LEU A 61 20.45 -29.27 3.99
C LEU A 61 20.12 -28.16 2.97
N VAL A 62 21.13 -27.50 2.40
CA VAL A 62 20.95 -26.51 1.33
C VAL A 62 20.21 -27.12 0.13
N LYS A 63 20.65 -28.30 -0.33
CA LYS A 63 20.05 -28.99 -1.47
C LYS A 63 18.58 -29.35 -1.20
N ARG A 64 18.26 -29.86 -0.01
CA ARG A 64 16.89 -30.20 0.39
C ARG A 64 16.01 -28.96 0.48
N LEU A 65 16.48 -27.89 1.12
CA LEU A 65 15.72 -26.63 1.23
C LEU A 65 15.47 -25.97 -0.12
N ARG A 66 16.45 -25.96 -1.03
CA ARG A 66 16.25 -25.45 -2.41
C ARG A 66 15.13 -26.17 -3.14
N ARG A 67 15.01 -27.47 -2.92
CA ARG A 67 13.97 -28.31 -3.52
C ARG A 67 12.59 -28.08 -2.89
N LEU A 68 12.53 -27.85 -1.58
CA LEU A 68 11.28 -27.89 -0.80
C LEU A 68 10.66 -26.52 -0.52
N ALA A 69 11.49 -25.48 -0.35
CA ALA A 69 11.04 -24.20 0.22
C ALA A 69 10.06 -23.46 -0.69
N ALA A 70 10.34 -23.36 -2.00
CA ALA A 70 9.47 -22.65 -2.94
C ALA A 70 8.08 -23.31 -3.04
N SER A 71 8.04 -24.64 -3.24
CA SER A 71 6.78 -25.39 -3.32
C SER A 71 5.97 -25.33 -2.02
N SER A 72 6.65 -25.34 -0.87
CA SER A 72 6.02 -25.18 0.44
C SER A 72 5.42 -23.78 0.59
N ALA A 73 6.18 -22.74 0.26
CA ALA A 73 5.74 -21.34 0.36
C ALA A 73 4.54 -21.04 -0.54
N GLN A 74 4.54 -21.54 -1.78
CA GLN A 74 3.41 -21.44 -2.71
C GLN A 74 2.11 -21.96 -2.09
N ARG A 75 2.20 -23.01 -1.27
CA ARG A 75 1.06 -23.69 -0.62
C ARG A 75 0.80 -23.16 0.80
N GLY A 76 1.56 -22.15 1.24
CA GLY A 76 1.49 -21.59 2.58
C GLY A 76 1.92 -22.57 3.68
N ILE A 77 2.73 -23.57 3.36
CA ILE A 77 3.23 -24.55 4.32
C ILE A 77 4.40 -23.94 5.09
N LEU A 78 4.33 -23.93 6.42
CA LEU A 78 5.42 -23.49 7.29
C LEU A 78 6.59 -24.50 7.22
N VAL A 79 7.79 -24.05 6.91
CA VAL A 79 9.01 -24.86 6.96
C VAL A 79 9.69 -24.69 8.32
N ILE A 80 9.98 -25.79 9.01
CA ILE A 80 10.75 -25.80 10.26
C ILE A 80 12.00 -26.65 10.05
N VAL A 81 13.18 -26.03 10.14
CA VAL A 81 14.45 -26.75 10.16
C VAL A 81 14.75 -27.13 11.61
N VAL A 82 14.87 -28.42 11.86
CA VAL A 82 15.17 -28.94 13.21
C VAL A 82 16.64 -29.30 13.28
N THR A 83 17.37 -28.63 14.18
CA THR A 83 18.82 -28.80 14.37
C THR A 83 19.11 -29.51 15.68
N LYS A 84 20.31 -30.07 15.84
CA LYS A 84 20.76 -30.48 17.18
C LYS A 84 20.91 -29.27 18.08
N ARG A 85 20.73 -29.47 19.39
CA ARG A 85 21.01 -28.44 20.40
C ARG A 85 22.42 -27.86 20.25
N GLY A 86 22.54 -26.54 20.16
CA GLY A 86 23.79 -25.82 19.96
C GLY A 86 24.19 -25.58 18.51
N GLU A 87 23.46 -26.13 17.53
CA GLU A 87 23.71 -25.93 16.09
C GLU A 87 22.75 -24.91 15.45
N GLU A 88 21.90 -24.22 16.23
CA GLU A 88 20.81 -23.37 15.74
C GLU A 88 21.33 -22.20 14.90
N ALA A 89 22.41 -21.54 15.34
CA ALA A 89 23.02 -20.44 14.60
C ALA A 89 23.57 -20.89 13.23
N ILE A 90 24.17 -22.09 13.18
CA ILE A 90 24.67 -22.69 11.94
C ILE A 90 23.48 -23.06 11.05
N GLY A 91 22.47 -23.73 11.60
CA GLY A 91 21.25 -24.09 10.87
C GLY A 91 20.54 -22.88 10.32
N GLN A 92 20.48 -21.77 11.05
CA GLN A 92 19.91 -20.50 10.59
C GLN A 92 20.70 -19.92 9.41
N ALA A 93 22.03 -19.95 9.44
CA ALA A 93 22.87 -19.48 8.35
C ALA A 93 22.73 -20.38 7.10
N VAL A 94 22.76 -21.70 7.28
CA VAL A 94 22.60 -22.68 6.21
C VAL A 94 21.21 -22.61 5.60
N ALA A 95 20.16 -22.49 6.42
CA ALA A 95 18.79 -22.37 5.95
C ALA A 95 18.58 -21.09 5.15
N ARG A 96 19.20 -19.96 5.55
CA ARG A 96 19.20 -18.72 4.75
C ARG A 96 19.93 -18.88 3.42
N SER A 97 21.04 -19.62 3.37
CA SER A 97 21.78 -19.88 2.13
C SER A 97 21.02 -20.85 1.19
N GLY A 98 20.38 -21.87 1.75
CA GLY A 98 19.57 -22.84 1.01
C GLY A 98 18.26 -22.26 0.50
N ALA A 99 17.57 -21.50 1.34
CA ALA A 99 16.41 -20.72 0.94
C ALA A 99 16.80 -19.48 0.11
N GLY A 100 18.10 -19.17 -0.03
CA GLY A 100 18.62 -18.08 -0.85
C GLY A 100 18.41 -18.25 -2.36
N VAL A 101 17.72 -19.28 -2.84
CA VAL A 101 17.13 -19.28 -4.20
C VAL A 101 15.84 -18.45 -4.25
N LEU A 102 15.24 -18.17 -3.09
CA LEU A 102 14.21 -17.16 -2.92
C LEU A 102 14.83 -15.76 -2.65
N ALA A 103 16.11 -15.54 -2.99
CA ALA A 103 16.92 -14.34 -2.70
C ALA A 103 16.45 -12.99 -3.26
N GLN A 104 15.22 -12.86 -3.79
CA GLN A 104 14.53 -11.56 -3.77
C GLN A 104 14.16 -11.10 -2.33
N TRP A 105 14.45 -11.91 -1.30
CA TRP A 105 14.22 -11.60 0.13
C TRP A 105 15.17 -10.59 0.78
N GLN A 106 16.15 -10.04 0.05
CA GLN A 106 17.14 -9.12 0.63
C GLN A 106 16.76 -7.63 0.57
N GLU A 107 15.94 -7.18 -0.38
CA GLU A 107 15.65 -5.73 -0.46
C GLU A 107 14.59 -5.29 0.56
N HIS A 108 13.59 -6.13 0.85
CA HIS A 108 12.57 -5.87 1.87
C HIS A 108 12.33 -7.13 2.71
N THR A 109 13.04 -7.22 3.83
CA THR A 109 12.98 -8.36 4.78
C THR A 109 11.63 -8.38 5.51
N GLY A 110 10.73 -9.31 5.16
CA GLY A 110 9.46 -9.43 5.88
C GLY A 110 8.73 -10.76 5.74
N VAL A 111 8.37 -11.13 4.51
CA VAL A 111 7.23 -12.06 4.32
C VAL A 111 7.57 -13.52 4.48
N VAL A 112 8.64 -13.97 3.85
CA VAL A 112 8.91 -15.42 3.83
C VAL A 112 9.79 -15.88 4.99
N LEU A 113 10.44 -14.94 5.71
CA LEU A 113 11.06 -15.22 7.01
C LEU A 113 10.04 -15.69 8.06
N ARG A 114 8.73 -15.46 7.87
CA ARG A 114 7.67 -16.00 8.74
C ARG A 114 7.30 -17.46 8.43
N GLN A 115 7.66 -17.98 7.25
CA GLN A 115 7.41 -19.36 6.84
C GLN A 115 8.64 -20.27 7.00
N LEU A 116 9.73 -19.78 7.59
CA LEU A 116 10.92 -20.57 7.91
C LEU A 116 11.34 -20.34 9.35
N ALA A 117 11.26 -21.37 10.18
CA ALA A 117 11.80 -21.36 11.54
C ALA A 117 12.98 -22.33 11.67
N VAL A 118 13.94 -22.02 12.53
CA VAL A 118 15.01 -22.95 12.92
C VAL A 118 14.89 -23.18 14.42
N LEU A 119 14.66 -24.43 14.82
CA LEU A 119 14.37 -24.83 16.21
C LEU A 119 15.19 -26.06 16.60
N PRO A 120 15.60 -26.21 17.86
CA PRO A 120 16.37 -27.37 18.30
C PRO A 120 15.50 -28.62 18.48
N ASP A 121 16.09 -29.79 18.24
CA ASP A 121 15.50 -31.13 18.42
C ASP A 121 15.20 -31.49 19.89
N SER A 122 15.62 -30.65 20.83
CA SER A 122 15.28 -30.76 22.24
C SER A 122 13.94 -30.11 22.61
N ASP A 123 13.30 -29.37 21.69
CA ASP A 123 12.13 -28.54 21.97
C ASP A 123 10.90 -28.90 21.10
N TRP A 124 10.55 -30.20 21.09
CA TRP A 124 9.44 -30.71 20.27
C TRP A 124 8.07 -30.13 20.62
N ASP A 125 7.85 -29.73 21.87
CA ASP A 125 6.61 -29.07 22.28
C ASP A 125 6.45 -27.70 21.63
N ASN A 126 7.51 -26.90 21.62
CA ASN A 126 7.49 -25.60 20.94
C ASN A 126 7.41 -25.75 19.41
N ILE A 127 8.08 -26.75 18.83
CA ILE A 127 7.95 -27.06 17.39
C ILE A 127 6.50 -27.38 17.06
N ALA A 128 5.86 -28.28 17.81
CA ALA A 128 4.47 -28.66 17.59
C ALA A 128 3.51 -27.47 17.82
N GLU A 129 3.76 -26.63 18.83
CA GLU A 129 3.00 -25.40 19.08
C GLU A 129 3.13 -24.40 17.92
N THR A 130 4.34 -24.24 17.40
CA THR A 130 4.63 -23.37 16.25
C THR A 130 3.88 -23.86 15.01
N CYS A 131 3.88 -25.18 14.75
CA CYS A 131 3.06 -25.77 13.70
C CYS A 131 1.57 -25.49 13.94
N ALA A 132 1.06 -25.69 15.16
CA ALA A 132 -0.36 -25.53 15.48
C ALA A 132 -0.86 -24.08 15.36
N ARG A 133 -0.01 -23.09 15.66
CA ARG A 133 -0.33 -21.65 15.56
C ARG A 133 -0.01 -21.03 14.21
N CYS A 134 0.61 -21.76 13.29
CA CYS A 134 0.97 -21.20 11.99
C CYS A 134 -0.28 -20.78 11.20
N ARG A 135 -0.25 -19.58 10.62
CA ARG A 135 -1.30 -19.08 9.72
C ARG A 135 -0.99 -19.46 8.28
N CYS A 136 -1.13 -20.74 7.96
CA CYS A 136 -0.84 -21.30 6.63
C CYS A 136 -1.86 -20.89 5.55
N GLY A 137 -2.99 -20.29 5.96
CA GLY A 137 -4.10 -19.95 5.06
C GLY A 137 -4.81 -21.21 4.52
N PRO A 138 -5.83 -21.01 3.68
CA PRO A 138 -6.59 -22.11 3.09
C PRO A 138 -5.76 -23.01 2.18
N SER A 139 -6.23 -24.26 2.04
CA SER A 139 -5.67 -25.24 1.11
C SER A 139 -5.97 -24.86 -0.34
N LEU A 140 -5.29 -25.51 -1.28
CA LEU A 140 -5.62 -25.42 -2.69
C LEU A 140 -7.00 -26.07 -2.96
N ASN A 141 -7.85 -25.40 -3.74
CA ASN A 141 -8.99 -26.02 -4.39
C ASN A 141 -8.66 -26.32 -5.86
N SER A 142 -8.30 -27.57 -6.15
CA SER A 142 -7.96 -28.02 -7.51
C SER A 142 -9.16 -28.08 -8.45
N SER A 143 -10.39 -28.07 -7.94
CA SER A 143 -11.61 -28.08 -8.76
C SER A 143 -12.19 -26.69 -9.03
N LEU A 144 -11.60 -25.61 -8.48
CA LEU A 144 -12.07 -24.25 -8.74
C LEU A 144 -11.99 -23.93 -10.25
N ALA A 145 -13.11 -23.58 -10.87
CA ALA A 145 -13.12 -23.02 -12.22
C ALA A 145 -12.66 -21.55 -12.19
N ILE A 146 -11.78 -21.15 -13.09
CA ILE A 146 -11.34 -19.75 -13.23
C ILE A 146 -11.55 -19.35 -14.69
N SER A 147 -12.48 -18.43 -14.91
CA SER A 147 -12.90 -17.99 -16.24
C SER A 147 -12.82 -16.46 -16.36
N ASP A 148 -12.93 -15.95 -17.58
CA ASP A 148 -13.06 -14.51 -17.82
C ASP A 148 -14.43 -14.00 -17.33
N LYS A 149 -14.63 -12.67 -17.33
CA LYS A 149 -15.89 -12.03 -16.94
C LYS A 149 -17.15 -12.49 -17.71
N ASN A 150 -16.99 -13.17 -18.84
CA ASN A 150 -18.09 -13.68 -19.67
C ASN A 150 -18.29 -15.20 -19.51
N GLY A 151 -17.52 -15.86 -18.62
CA GLY A 151 -17.56 -17.30 -18.42
C GLY A 151 -16.75 -18.11 -19.44
N ASN A 152 -15.93 -17.47 -20.27
CA ASN A 152 -15.05 -18.15 -21.23
C ASN A 152 -13.66 -18.42 -20.62
N GLU A 153 -12.84 -19.21 -21.32
CA GLU A 153 -11.42 -19.34 -20.98
C GLU A 153 -10.71 -17.98 -20.98
N LEU A 154 -9.74 -17.82 -20.09
CA LEU A 154 -8.98 -16.57 -19.99
C LEU A 154 -8.24 -16.30 -21.32
N PRO A 155 -8.36 -15.09 -21.90
CA PRO A 155 -7.65 -14.74 -23.13
C PRO A 155 -6.12 -14.87 -23.00
N THR A 156 -5.61 -14.71 -21.78
CA THR A 156 -4.21 -14.95 -21.43
C THR A 156 -4.19 -15.78 -20.15
N PRO A 157 -3.53 -16.96 -20.16
CA PRO A 157 -3.40 -17.77 -18.96
C PRO A 157 -2.72 -17.01 -17.82
N LEU A 158 -3.17 -17.25 -16.59
CA LEU A 158 -2.49 -16.73 -15.41
C LEU A 158 -1.10 -17.34 -15.27
N LEU A 159 -0.19 -16.62 -14.62
CA LEU A 159 1.05 -17.24 -14.15
C LEU A 159 0.71 -18.41 -13.22
N PRO A 160 1.42 -19.55 -13.29
CA PRO A 160 1.09 -20.74 -12.50
C PRO A 160 0.96 -20.47 -10.99
N GLU A 161 1.82 -19.61 -10.44
CA GLU A 161 1.72 -19.22 -9.03
C GLU A 161 0.47 -18.40 -8.73
N LEU A 162 0.09 -17.45 -9.61
CA LEU A 162 -1.12 -16.64 -9.42
C LEU A 162 -2.37 -17.51 -9.48
N GLU A 163 -2.45 -18.45 -10.43
CA GLU A 163 -3.55 -19.40 -10.51
C GLU A 163 -3.68 -20.21 -9.20
N LEU A 164 -2.55 -20.75 -8.70
CA LEU A 164 -2.49 -21.46 -7.44
C LEU A 164 -3.00 -20.59 -6.28
N LEU A 165 -2.60 -19.32 -6.22
CA LEU A 165 -3.04 -18.40 -5.17
C LEU A 165 -4.53 -18.08 -5.28
N PHE A 166 -5.10 -17.89 -6.47
CA PHE A 166 -6.55 -17.73 -6.63
C PHE A 166 -7.31 -18.95 -6.11
N ARG A 167 -6.86 -20.15 -6.47
CA ARG A 167 -7.44 -21.42 -5.99
C ARG A 167 -7.36 -21.61 -4.48
N ARG A 168 -6.41 -20.95 -3.80
CA ARG A 168 -6.35 -20.89 -2.34
C ARG A 168 -7.28 -19.80 -1.78
N ALA A 169 -7.21 -18.58 -2.32
CA ALA A 169 -8.01 -17.44 -1.87
C ALA A 169 -9.52 -17.71 -1.96
N PHE A 170 -9.96 -18.44 -2.98
CA PHE A 170 -11.35 -18.78 -3.28
C PHE A 170 -11.62 -20.29 -3.15
N HIS A 171 -10.94 -20.95 -2.21
CA HIS A 171 -11.00 -22.40 -2.02
C HIS A 171 -12.38 -22.99 -1.71
N ASP A 172 -13.32 -22.14 -1.28
CA ASP A 172 -14.67 -22.46 -0.87
C ASP A 172 -15.71 -22.23 -1.98
N TYR A 173 -15.29 -21.75 -3.15
CA TYR A 173 -16.15 -21.58 -4.32
C TYR A 173 -15.95 -22.69 -5.34
N SER A 174 -16.99 -22.99 -6.13
CA SER A 174 -16.90 -23.89 -7.28
C SER A 174 -16.28 -23.22 -8.49
N GLY A 175 -16.48 -21.92 -8.66
CA GLY A 175 -15.94 -21.15 -9.77
C GLY A 175 -15.87 -19.65 -9.46
N ILE A 176 -14.97 -18.96 -10.18
CA ILE A 176 -14.82 -17.51 -10.17
C ILE A 176 -14.69 -16.96 -11.59
N LEU A 177 -15.25 -15.78 -11.80
CA LEU A 177 -15.07 -14.98 -13.00
C LEU A 177 -14.15 -13.80 -12.68
N ILE A 178 -13.09 -13.61 -13.46
CA ILE A 178 -12.13 -12.51 -13.23
C ILE A 178 -12.09 -11.52 -14.39
N SER A 179 -11.95 -10.24 -14.05
CA SER A 179 -11.59 -9.18 -14.98
C SER A 179 -10.46 -8.33 -14.43
N GLU A 180 -9.48 -8.03 -15.26
CA GLU A 180 -8.42 -7.09 -14.91
C GLU A 180 -8.96 -5.66 -14.85
N GLU A 181 -8.66 -4.98 -13.75
CA GLU A 181 -9.02 -3.60 -13.51
C GLU A 181 -7.79 -2.72 -13.76
N ASN A 182 -7.88 -1.86 -14.77
CA ASN A 182 -6.81 -0.92 -15.11
C ASN A 182 -6.80 0.23 -14.08
N GLY A 183 -6.10 0.03 -12.97
CA GLY A 183 -6.19 0.90 -11.79
C GLY A 183 -5.00 1.82 -11.49
N GLY A 184 -3.81 1.60 -12.02
CA GLY A 184 -2.64 2.40 -11.61
C GLY A 184 -1.34 2.12 -12.34
N LYS A 185 -0.31 2.93 -12.04
CA LYS A 185 1.05 2.83 -12.60
C LYS A 185 1.93 1.78 -11.90
N SER A 186 1.43 1.13 -10.86
CA SER A 186 2.15 0.10 -10.11
C SER A 186 2.24 -1.19 -10.92
N SER A 187 3.33 -1.93 -10.77
CA SER A 187 3.53 -3.27 -11.35
C SER A 187 2.59 -4.35 -10.78
N SER A 188 1.71 -3.98 -9.84
CA SER A 188 0.71 -4.86 -9.25
C SER A 188 -0.53 -4.98 -10.13
N SER A 189 -0.94 -6.19 -10.47
CA SER A 189 -2.21 -6.44 -11.16
C SER A 189 -3.37 -6.35 -10.18
N VAL A 190 -4.46 -5.73 -10.60
CA VAL A 190 -5.71 -5.65 -9.83
C VAL A 190 -6.79 -6.36 -10.62
N TRP A 191 -7.53 -7.26 -9.97
CA TRP A 191 -8.64 -7.98 -10.58
C TRP A 191 -9.92 -7.78 -9.80
N LYS A 192 -11.03 -7.60 -10.50
CA LYS A 192 -12.37 -7.82 -9.98
C LYS A 192 -12.69 -9.30 -10.11
N VAL A 193 -13.23 -9.88 -9.04
CA VAL A 193 -13.56 -11.30 -8.95
C VAL A 193 -15.02 -11.45 -8.58
N GLU A 194 -15.79 -12.08 -9.45
CA GLU A 194 -17.18 -12.46 -9.19
C GLU A 194 -17.22 -13.97 -8.89
N THR A 195 -18.04 -14.37 -7.92
CA THR A 195 -18.11 -15.78 -7.49
C THR A 195 -19.32 -16.47 -8.10
N GLU A 196 -19.14 -17.71 -8.53
CA GLU A 196 -20.24 -18.56 -8.99
C GLU A 196 -20.84 -19.35 -7.82
N GLY A 197 -22.18 -19.46 -7.75
CA GLY A 197 -22.89 -20.18 -6.69
C GLY A 197 -24.36 -19.78 -6.54
N LEU A 198 -25.07 -20.45 -5.63
CA LEU A 198 -26.50 -20.20 -5.35
C LEU A 198 -26.74 -18.85 -4.62
N GLU A 199 -25.75 -18.35 -3.88
CA GLU A 199 -25.77 -17.03 -3.26
C GLU A 199 -24.87 -16.09 -4.04
N GLN A 200 -25.45 -15.05 -4.64
CA GLN A 200 -24.67 -13.97 -5.26
C GLN A 200 -24.01 -13.15 -4.14
N HIS A 201 -22.71 -13.33 -3.97
CA HIS A 201 -21.93 -12.44 -3.12
C HIS A 201 -21.56 -11.16 -3.88
N THR A 202 -21.44 -10.06 -3.15
CA THR A 202 -20.76 -8.86 -3.65
C THR A 202 -19.37 -9.26 -4.16
N PRO A 203 -18.92 -8.76 -5.33
CA PRO A 203 -17.62 -9.08 -5.88
C PRO A 203 -16.45 -8.81 -4.92
N PHE A 204 -15.29 -9.36 -5.23
CA PHE A 204 -14.03 -9.06 -4.54
C PHE A 204 -13.12 -8.25 -5.44
N ILE A 205 -12.20 -7.50 -4.83
CA ILE A 205 -11.05 -6.92 -5.50
C ILE A 205 -9.80 -7.61 -4.98
N VAL A 206 -9.03 -8.16 -5.91
CA VAL A 206 -7.77 -8.85 -5.65
C VAL A 206 -6.64 -7.99 -6.19
N LYS A 207 -5.80 -7.48 -5.29
CA LYS A 207 -4.52 -6.86 -5.65
C LYS A 207 -3.43 -7.92 -5.53
N SER A 208 -2.61 -8.07 -6.56
CA SER A 208 -1.48 -8.99 -6.57
C SER A 208 -0.19 -8.26 -6.87
N GLY A 209 0.90 -8.80 -6.37
CA GLY A 209 2.22 -8.26 -6.62
C GLY A 209 3.28 -9.04 -5.86
N PRO A 210 4.52 -8.54 -5.84
CA PRO A 210 5.60 -9.13 -5.06
C PRO A 210 5.17 -9.30 -3.61
N ALA A 211 5.44 -10.48 -3.03
CA ALA A 211 4.99 -10.85 -1.70
C ALA A 211 5.33 -9.78 -0.66
N ALA A 212 6.58 -9.28 -0.67
CA ALA A 212 7.07 -8.20 0.21
C ALA A 212 6.15 -6.97 0.24
N VAL A 213 5.79 -6.45 -0.92
CA VAL A 213 4.97 -5.25 -1.05
C VAL A 213 3.55 -5.51 -0.58
N MET A 214 2.99 -6.69 -0.89
CA MET A 214 1.63 -7.04 -0.49
C MET A 214 1.52 -7.36 1.01
N GLU A 215 2.55 -7.94 1.62
CA GLU A 215 2.54 -8.15 3.06
C GLU A 215 2.60 -6.82 3.82
N GLU A 216 3.40 -5.87 3.36
CA GLU A 216 3.40 -4.51 3.90
C GLU A 216 2.00 -3.90 3.82
N HIS A 217 1.33 -4.01 2.66
CA HIS A 217 -0.05 -3.55 2.50
C HIS A 217 -1.01 -4.23 3.50
N ILE A 218 -0.96 -5.56 3.64
CA ILE A 218 -1.84 -6.32 4.54
C ILE A 218 -1.56 -6.01 6.02
N ASN A 219 -0.28 -5.91 6.41
CA ASN A 219 0.11 -5.58 7.78
C ASN A 219 -0.27 -4.13 8.11
N THR A 220 -0.03 -3.17 7.21
CA THR A 220 -0.50 -1.80 7.38
C THR A 220 -2.01 -1.75 7.54
N TYR A 221 -2.78 -2.44 6.71
CA TYR A 221 -4.24 -2.50 6.91
C TYR A 221 -4.62 -3.03 8.31
N ARG A 222 -4.05 -4.17 8.72
CA ARG A 222 -4.34 -4.80 10.02
C ARG A 222 -3.97 -3.90 11.19
N ASP A 223 -2.76 -3.36 11.15
CA ASP A 223 -2.15 -2.69 12.29
C ASP A 223 -2.59 -1.23 12.39
N VAL A 224 -3.10 -0.65 11.29
CA VAL A 224 -3.37 0.78 11.16
C VAL A 224 -4.82 1.10 10.82
N VAL A 225 -5.45 0.33 9.93
CA VAL A 225 -6.75 0.67 9.32
C VAL A 225 -7.92 -0.02 10.01
N ALA A 226 -7.86 -1.35 10.16
CA ALA A 226 -9.00 -2.20 10.49
C ALA A 226 -9.84 -1.72 11.69
N ASP A 227 -9.19 -1.27 12.76
CA ASP A 227 -9.87 -0.83 14.00
C ASP A 227 -9.99 0.70 14.14
N ARG A 228 -9.42 1.46 13.19
CA ARG A 228 -9.30 2.93 13.33
C ARG A 228 -10.05 3.71 12.26
N VAL A 229 -10.31 3.13 11.09
CA VAL A 229 -11.17 3.69 10.06
C VAL A 229 -12.58 3.14 10.25
N PRO A 230 -13.64 3.97 10.25
CA PRO A 230 -15.01 3.50 10.41
C PRO A 230 -15.41 2.46 9.36
N TYR A 231 -16.38 1.62 9.71
CA TYR A 231 -17.02 0.72 8.76
C TYR A 231 -17.50 1.52 7.53
N ARG A 232 -17.23 0.99 6.33
CA ARG A 232 -17.37 1.64 5.00
C ARG A 232 -16.41 2.79 4.67
N GLY A 233 -15.66 3.34 5.62
CA GLY A 233 -14.62 4.35 5.31
C GLY A 233 -13.42 3.79 4.52
N CYS A 234 -13.31 2.48 4.38
CA CYS A 234 -12.33 1.79 3.54
C CYS A 234 -12.92 0.52 2.92
N ALA A 235 -12.29 0.02 1.85
CA ALA A 235 -12.57 -1.32 1.32
C ALA A 235 -12.01 -2.39 2.29
N PRO A 236 -12.85 -3.19 2.98
CA PRO A 236 -12.36 -4.11 4.00
C PRO A 236 -11.55 -5.27 3.37
N LEU A 237 -10.39 -5.59 3.95
CA LEU A 237 -9.64 -6.79 3.56
C LEU A 237 -10.31 -8.05 4.11
N CYS A 238 -10.42 -9.07 3.26
CA CYS A 238 -10.77 -10.44 3.64
C CYS A 238 -9.48 -11.16 4.05
N LEU A 239 -9.02 -10.93 5.27
CA LEU A 239 -7.71 -11.42 5.76
C LEU A 239 -7.53 -12.94 5.66
N ASP A 240 -8.62 -13.69 5.74
CA ASP A 240 -8.68 -15.15 5.57
C ASP A 240 -8.43 -15.60 4.12
N ARG A 241 -8.67 -14.71 3.14
CA ARG A 241 -8.43 -14.93 1.71
C ARG A 241 -7.12 -14.31 1.22
N CYS A 242 -6.47 -13.48 2.04
CA CYS A 242 -5.14 -12.97 1.73
C CYS A 242 -4.10 -14.09 1.82
N VAL A 243 -3.63 -14.57 0.66
CA VAL A 243 -2.76 -15.75 0.56
C VAL A 243 -1.42 -15.40 -0.06
N ALA A 244 -0.35 -15.89 0.54
CA ALA A 244 1.03 -15.69 0.07
C ALA A 244 1.55 -16.94 -0.63
N GLY A 245 2.31 -16.71 -1.70
CA GLY A 245 3.13 -17.70 -2.40
C GLY A 245 4.62 -17.49 -2.14
N SER A 246 5.45 -18.04 -3.02
CA SER A 246 6.90 -17.87 -3.02
C SER A 246 7.36 -16.50 -3.52
N GLU A 247 6.75 -15.98 -4.59
CA GLU A 247 7.12 -14.69 -5.20
C GLU A 247 5.97 -13.68 -5.11
N HIS A 248 4.73 -14.13 -5.31
CA HIS A 248 3.54 -13.28 -5.27
C HIS A 248 2.71 -13.47 -3.99
N GLN A 249 1.90 -12.48 -3.67
CA GLN A 249 0.84 -12.58 -2.66
C GLN A 249 -0.42 -11.88 -3.17
N LEU A 250 -1.57 -12.40 -2.77
CA LEU A 250 -2.87 -11.81 -3.03
C LEU A 250 -3.37 -11.09 -1.78
N ALA A 251 -3.71 -9.81 -1.93
CA ALA A 251 -4.51 -9.06 -0.97
C ALA A 251 -5.95 -9.00 -1.49
N VAL A 252 -6.87 -9.66 -0.79
CA VAL A 252 -8.27 -9.76 -1.18
C VAL A 252 -9.09 -8.80 -0.34
N SER A 253 -9.90 -7.98 -0.99
CA SER A 253 -10.80 -7.01 -0.36
C SER A 253 -12.21 -7.17 -0.89
N ARG A 254 -13.20 -6.73 -0.11
CA ARG A 254 -14.58 -6.66 -0.60
C ARG A 254 -14.71 -5.50 -1.59
N PHE A 255 -15.39 -5.75 -2.71
CA PHE A 255 -15.77 -4.69 -3.63
C PHE A 255 -16.75 -3.75 -2.94
N VAL A 256 -16.54 -2.45 -3.12
CA VAL A 256 -17.45 -1.42 -2.61
C VAL A 256 -18.39 -1.03 -3.74
N GLU A 257 -19.61 -1.53 -3.68
CA GLU A 257 -20.61 -1.29 -4.72
C GLU A 257 -21.02 0.19 -4.78
N ASN A 258 -21.38 0.65 -5.98
CA ASN A 258 -21.78 2.04 -6.25
C ASN A 258 -20.73 3.10 -5.86
N ALA A 259 -19.46 2.69 -5.74
CA ALA A 259 -18.34 3.58 -5.47
C ALA A 259 -17.76 4.13 -6.78
N VAL A 260 -17.73 5.45 -6.93
CA VAL A 260 -17.17 6.13 -8.10
C VAL A 260 -15.97 6.98 -7.68
N ARG A 261 -14.86 6.90 -8.41
CA ARG A 261 -13.64 7.69 -8.11
C ARG A 261 -13.93 9.19 -8.07
N LEU A 262 -13.32 9.90 -7.14
CA LEU A 262 -13.54 11.33 -6.91
C LEU A 262 -13.28 12.17 -8.17
N ASP A 263 -12.27 11.84 -8.96
CA ASP A 263 -11.98 12.55 -10.22
C ASP A 263 -13.11 12.45 -11.25
N LYS A 264 -13.91 11.38 -11.21
CA LYS A 264 -15.08 11.23 -12.10
C LYS A 264 -16.36 11.86 -11.52
N VAL A 265 -16.40 12.06 -10.20
CA VAL A 265 -17.56 12.66 -9.52
C VAL A 265 -17.47 14.18 -9.51
N VAL A 266 -16.29 14.74 -9.22
CA VAL A 266 -16.07 16.19 -9.09
C VAL A 266 -16.38 16.95 -10.38
N ILE A 267 -16.28 16.30 -11.53
CA ILE A 267 -16.65 16.92 -12.82
C ILE A 267 -18.18 17.12 -12.97
N ASN A 268 -18.99 16.35 -12.24
CA ASN A 268 -20.44 16.32 -12.44
C ASN A 268 -21.22 16.99 -11.29
N ARG A 269 -20.63 17.10 -10.09
CA ARG A 269 -21.30 17.69 -8.93
C ARG A 269 -20.33 18.25 -7.90
N ASP A 270 -20.88 19.06 -6.98
CA ASP A 270 -20.16 19.50 -5.80
C ASP A 270 -19.83 18.32 -4.88
N VAL A 271 -18.61 18.30 -4.34
CA VAL A 271 -18.05 17.24 -3.49
C VAL A 271 -17.58 17.77 -2.13
N LYS A 272 -17.99 18.99 -1.74
CA LYS A 272 -17.68 19.59 -0.44
C LYS A 272 -17.98 18.65 0.73
N GLU A 273 -19.17 18.05 0.75
CA GLU A 273 -19.60 17.18 1.84
C GLU A 273 -18.78 15.87 1.87
N VAL A 274 -18.34 15.37 0.71
CA VAL A 274 -17.42 14.23 0.61
C VAL A 274 -16.08 14.58 1.24
N ILE A 275 -15.53 15.76 0.95
CA ILE A 275 -14.27 16.23 1.53
C ILE A 275 -14.40 16.33 3.05
N GLN A 276 -15.49 16.90 3.55
CA GLN A 276 -15.74 16.95 4.98
C GLN A 276 -15.84 15.55 5.59
N ALA A 277 -16.50 14.60 4.92
CA ALA A 277 -16.61 13.22 5.39
C ALA A 277 -15.24 12.52 5.47
N ILE A 278 -14.32 12.78 4.53
CA ILE A 278 -12.95 12.24 4.58
C ILE A 278 -12.27 12.61 5.90
N TYR A 279 -12.26 13.90 6.27
CA TYR A 279 -11.48 14.36 7.42
C TYR A 279 -12.23 14.24 8.75
N ARG A 280 -13.55 14.46 8.77
CA ARG A 280 -14.36 14.39 10.00
C ARG A 280 -14.74 12.96 10.36
N THR A 281 -15.02 12.12 9.38
CA THR A 281 -15.51 10.75 9.61
C THR A 281 -14.42 9.72 9.38
N VAL A 282 -13.89 9.62 8.15
CA VAL A 282 -13.00 8.52 7.77
C VAL A 282 -11.65 8.61 8.50
N LEU A 283 -11.03 9.79 8.47
CA LEU A 283 -9.73 10.07 9.10
C LEU A 283 -9.87 10.79 10.44
N GLY A 284 -11.10 11.07 10.90
CA GLY A 284 -11.34 11.90 12.10
C GLY A 284 -10.64 11.35 13.35
N ARG A 285 -10.69 10.03 13.56
CA ARG A 285 -9.98 9.37 14.67
C ARG A 285 -8.47 9.47 14.57
N TRP A 286 -7.91 9.47 13.36
CA TRP A 286 -6.46 9.59 13.15
C TRP A 286 -5.95 10.99 13.44
N ARG A 287 -6.83 11.99 13.31
CA ARG A 287 -6.51 13.42 13.38
C ARG A 287 -6.93 14.06 14.72
N LYS A 288 -7.74 13.36 15.53
CA LYS A 288 -8.31 13.89 16.78
C LYS A 288 -7.28 14.39 17.80
N ASP A 289 -6.19 13.65 17.99
CA ASP A 289 -5.20 13.93 19.04
C ASP A 289 -3.77 13.94 18.46
N PRO A 290 -3.40 15.00 17.70
CA PRO A 290 -2.08 15.07 17.08
C PRO A 290 -0.98 15.29 18.13
N GLU A 291 0.18 14.67 17.91
CA GLU A 291 1.36 14.89 18.74
C GLU A 291 2.13 16.11 18.25
N ARG A 292 2.68 16.92 19.15
CA ARG A 292 3.56 18.02 18.76
C ARG A 292 4.99 17.50 18.60
N LYS A 293 5.58 17.73 17.42
CA LYS A 293 6.98 17.36 17.14
C LYS A 293 7.69 18.53 16.50
N ARG A 294 8.97 18.69 16.84
CA ARG A 294 9.85 19.60 16.12
C ARG A 294 10.26 18.96 14.79
N LEU A 295 9.85 19.55 13.66
CA LEU A 295 10.04 18.98 12.33
C LEU A 295 10.73 19.96 11.39
N ASP A 296 11.56 19.41 10.50
CA ASP A 296 11.94 20.06 9.24
C ASP A 296 10.87 19.70 8.20
N LEU A 297 9.96 20.63 7.94
CA LEU A 297 8.83 20.40 7.03
C LEU A 297 9.27 20.07 5.59
N LEU A 298 10.41 20.60 5.11
CA LEU A 298 10.90 20.23 3.78
C LEU A 298 11.23 18.74 3.74
N GLN A 299 11.92 18.22 4.75
CA GLN A 299 12.27 16.79 4.82
C GLN A 299 11.03 15.91 4.98
N GLU A 300 9.99 16.39 5.65
CA GLU A 300 8.72 15.66 5.80
C GLU A 300 7.93 15.57 4.49
N PHE A 301 7.82 16.68 3.73
CA PHE A 301 7.05 16.69 2.48
C PHE A 301 7.85 16.21 1.26
N LEU A 302 9.17 16.41 1.26
CA LEU A 302 10.07 16.00 0.20
C LEU A 302 11.43 15.59 0.78
N PRO A 303 11.59 14.33 1.17
CA PRO A 303 12.86 13.81 1.72
C PRO A 303 14.02 14.00 0.75
N ALA A 304 15.23 14.23 1.29
CA ALA A 304 16.46 14.46 0.52
C ALA A 304 16.71 13.43 -0.61
N ALA A 305 16.42 12.14 -0.37
CA ALA A 305 16.57 11.07 -1.36
C ALA A 305 15.73 11.27 -2.65
N ARG A 306 14.72 12.15 -2.62
CA ARG A 306 13.88 12.48 -3.78
C ARG A 306 14.29 13.77 -4.48
N HIS A 307 15.20 14.57 -3.91
CA HIS A 307 15.58 15.89 -4.43
C HIS A 307 16.20 15.76 -5.82
N ASP A 308 17.20 14.88 -5.97
CA ASP A 308 17.89 14.66 -7.24
C ASP A 308 16.95 14.16 -8.34
N ALA A 309 15.99 13.31 -7.98
CA ALA A 309 14.97 12.80 -8.90
C ALA A 309 14.04 13.91 -9.42
N TYR A 310 13.82 14.97 -8.62
CA TYR A 310 13.02 16.13 -9.01
C TYR A 310 13.85 17.14 -9.81
N LEU A 311 15.09 17.38 -9.41
CA LEU A 311 15.93 18.46 -9.92
C LEU A 311 16.05 18.41 -11.45
N LYS A 312 16.35 17.25 -12.03
CA LYS A 312 16.45 17.08 -13.49
C LYS A 312 15.14 17.41 -14.23
N GLY A 313 13.99 17.15 -13.61
CA GLY A 313 12.69 17.50 -14.18
C GLY A 313 12.44 19.01 -14.10
N LEU A 314 12.70 19.59 -12.94
CA LEU A 314 12.51 21.01 -12.68
C LEU A 314 13.45 21.89 -13.50
N GLU A 315 14.73 21.52 -13.65
CA GLU A 315 15.71 22.24 -14.49
C GLU A 315 15.22 22.32 -15.94
N ARG A 316 14.67 21.23 -16.50
CA ARG A 316 14.07 21.24 -17.85
C ARG A 316 12.86 22.16 -17.97
N THR A 317 12.02 22.23 -16.94
CA THR A 317 10.85 23.12 -16.92
C THR A 317 11.30 24.59 -16.80
N TYR A 318 12.26 24.86 -15.93
CA TYR A 318 12.84 26.18 -15.74
C TYR A 318 13.56 26.69 -16.99
N ASP A 319 14.34 25.85 -17.68
CA ASP A 319 15.03 26.20 -18.94
C ASP A 319 14.06 26.56 -20.08
N LYS A 320 12.83 26.06 -20.04
CA LYS A 320 11.78 26.47 -20.98
C LYS A 320 11.24 27.84 -20.59
N LEU A 321 10.90 28.02 -19.32
CA LEU A 321 10.39 29.29 -18.78
C LEU A 321 11.36 30.46 -19.00
N THR A 322 12.66 30.24 -18.82
CA THR A 322 13.68 31.31 -19.00
C THR A 322 13.83 31.75 -20.45
N LYS A 323 13.53 30.89 -21.43
CA LYS A 323 13.43 31.30 -22.84
C LYS A 323 12.28 32.28 -23.08
N ASP A 324 11.25 32.21 -22.24
CA ASP A 324 10.12 33.13 -22.23
C ASP A 324 10.34 34.31 -21.25
N SER A 325 11.60 34.64 -20.94
CA SER A 325 12.01 35.74 -20.06
C SER A 325 11.51 35.63 -18.60
N TYR A 326 11.19 34.43 -18.13
CA TYR A 326 10.86 34.20 -16.72
C TYR A 326 12.09 34.42 -15.81
N ALA A 327 11.94 35.21 -14.75
CA ALA A 327 13.01 35.63 -13.84
C ALA A 327 12.85 35.11 -12.40
N GLY A 328 12.02 34.09 -12.19
CA GLY A 328 11.83 33.48 -10.86
C GLY A 328 13.03 32.66 -10.38
N ALA A 329 12.95 32.15 -9.15
CA ALA A 329 14.03 31.35 -8.56
C ALA A 329 14.32 30.08 -9.40
N SER A 330 15.62 29.78 -9.60
CA SER A 330 16.04 28.52 -10.22
C SER A 330 15.77 27.32 -9.29
N PRO A 331 15.66 26.08 -9.80
CA PRO A 331 15.35 24.91 -8.95
C PRO A 331 16.34 24.71 -7.80
N ARG A 332 17.63 24.98 -8.03
CA ARG A 332 18.66 24.90 -6.98
C ARG A 332 18.48 26.00 -5.94
N SER A 333 18.25 27.24 -6.38
CA SER A 333 17.96 28.36 -5.47
C SER A 333 16.70 28.09 -4.65
N PHE A 334 15.67 27.52 -5.28
CA PHE A 334 14.43 27.11 -4.64
C PHE A 334 14.68 26.13 -3.48
N PHE A 335 15.41 25.04 -3.72
CA PHE A 335 15.73 24.07 -2.68
C PHE A 335 16.61 24.66 -1.57
N VAL A 336 17.60 25.49 -1.91
CA VAL A 336 18.43 26.18 -0.90
C VAL A 336 17.57 27.07 0.01
N ARG A 337 16.62 27.79 -0.58
CA ARG A 337 15.70 28.67 0.17
C ARG A 337 14.75 27.88 1.08
N LEU A 338 14.18 26.76 0.62
CA LEU A 338 13.37 25.89 1.47
C LEU A 338 14.19 25.17 2.54
N ALA A 339 15.41 24.74 2.24
CA ALA A 339 16.30 24.09 3.21
C ALA A 339 16.80 25.05 4.30
N GLY A 340 16.69 26.37 4.06
CA GLY A 340 16.98 27.40 5.06
C GLY A 340 15.85 27.61 6.09
N LEU A 341 14.69 26.96 5.93
CA LEU A 341 13.62 27.02 6.91
C LEU A 341 14.05 26.35 8.21
N GLN A 342 13.75 26.97 9.34
CA GLN A 342 14.07 26.39 10.64
C GLN A 342 13.08 25.28 10.99
N ALA A 343 13.57 24.26 11.69
CA ALA A 343 12.70 23.24 12.26
C ALA A 343 11.85 23.85 13.39
N GLU A 344 10.54 23.67 13.30
CA GLU A 344 9.52 24.26 14.18
C GLU A 344 8.62 23.17 14.77
N GLU A 345 7.89 23.48 15.84
CA GLU A 345 6.93 22.53 16.40
C GLU A 345 5.67 22.47 15.54
N HIS A 346 5.29 21.26 15.12
CA HIS A 346 4.13 21.01 14.27
C HIS A 346 3.27 19.85 14.82
N PRO A 347 1.94 19.91 14.64
CA PRO A 347 1.05 18.80 14.95
C PRO A 347 1.22 17.66 13.93
N VAL A 348 1.51 16.47 14.43
CA VAL A 348 1.73 15.24 13.67
C VAL A 348 0.68 14.21 14.03
N CYS A 349 -0.16 13.91 13.04
CA CYS A 349 -1.19 12.89 13.14
C CYS A 349 -0.81 11.67 12.31
N ARG A 350 -1.67 10.66 12.31
CA ARG A 350 -1.58 9.61 11.31
C ARG A 350 -2.25 10.10 10.01
N ALA A 351 -1.63 9.81 8.89
CA ALA A 351 -2.04 10.20 7.56
C ALA A 351 -2.08 8.99 6.63
N HIS A 352 -2.87 9.09 5.57
CA HIS A 352 -2.90 8.14 4.47
C HIS A 352 -1.57 8.16 3.68
N ASP A 353 -0.88 9.31 3.60
CA ASP A 353 0.41 9.53 2.91
C ASP A 353 0.37 9.38 1.38
N ASP A 354 -0.75 8.92 0.84
CA ASP A 354 -1.04 8.83 -0.58
C ASP A 354 -2.49 9.20 -0.91
N LEU A 355 -3.05 10.16 -0.18
CA LEU A 355 -4.41 10.64 -0.43
C LEU A 355 -4.46 11.48 -1.71
N ASN A 356 -4.62 10.81 -2.84
CA ASN A 356 -4.82 11.41 -4.16
C ASN A 356 -6.22 11.06 -4.71
N LEU A 357 -6.66 11.74 -5.76
CA LEU A 357 -8.00 11.59 -6.34
C LEU A 357 -8.41 10.15 -6.69
N ARG A 358 -7.44 9.30 -7.03
CA ARG A 358 -7.68 7.90 -7.46
C ARG A 358 -7.82 6.94 -6.28
N ASN A 359 -7.43 7.39 -5.08
CA ASN A 359 -7.58 6.66 -3.82
C ASN A 359 -8.82 7.10 -3.02
N VAL A 360 -9.62 8.01 -3.57
CA VAL A 360 -10.87 8.49 -2.97
C VAL A 360 -12.05 8.08 -3.84
N PHE A 361 -13.01 7.38 -3.25
CA PHE A 361 -14.25 6.98 -3.89
C PHE A 361 -15.42 7.60 -3.16
N VAL A 362 -16.47 7.92 -3.92
CA VAL A 362 -17.74 8.43 -3.41
C VAL A 362 -18.79 7.35 -3.61
N CYS A 363 -19.44 6.93 -2.53
CA CYS A 363 -20.46 5.89 -2.59
C CYS A 363 -21.84 6.49 -2.81
N GLY A 364 -22.48 6.09 -3.92
CA GLY A 364 -23.85 6.45 -4.25
C GLY A 364 -24.08 7.96 -4.46
N GLY A 365 -25.34 8.36 -4.28
CA GLY A 365 -25.76 9.76 -4.34
C GLY A 365 -25.30 10.60 -3.15
N ASP A 366 -24.81 9.97 -2.09
CA ASP A 366 -24.56 10.59 -0.79
C ASP A 366 -23.15 11.19 -0.66
N ALA A 367 -22.89 11.78 0.51
CA ALA A 367 -21.60 12.34 0.92
C ALA A 367 -20.63 11.29 1.52
N GLU A 368 -20.88 9.99 1.32
CA GLU A 368 -20.05 8.92 1.88
C GLU A 368 -18.74 8.76 1.09
N ALA A 369 -17.61 8.85 1.80
CA ALA A 369 -16.28 8.71 1.24
C ALA A 369 -15.64 7.38 1.64
N VAL A 370 -15.01 6.73 0.67
CA VAL A 370 -14.28 5.47 0.86
C VAL A 370 -12.86 5.66 0.37
N LEU A 371 -11.90 5.33 1.22
CA LEU A 371 -10.48 5.41 0.90
C LEU A 371 -9.91 4.02 0.61
N ILE A 372 -8.97 3.95 -0.33
CA ILE A 372 -8.26 2.72 -0.66
C ILE A 372 -6.75 2.95 -0.67
N ASP A 373 -5.99 1.86 -0.63
CA ASP A 373 -4.53 1.86 -0.73
C ASP A 373 -3.81 2.63 0.40
N PHE A 374 -4.10 2.21 1.63
CA PHE A 374 -3.42 2.72 2.84
C PHE A 374 -1.98 2.22 3.00
N THR A 375 -1.37 1.59 1.98
CA THR A 375 -0.05 0.95 2.08
C THR A 375 1.02 1.89 2.64
N ARG A 376 0.91 3.19 2.35
CA ARG A 376 1.88 4.21 2.75
C ARG A 376 1.53 4.93 4.06
N ALA A 377 0.44 4.54 4.73
CA ALA A 377 -0.07 5.25 5.89
C ALA A 377 1.01 5.40 6.98
N ALA A 378 1.31 6.66 7.33
CA ALA A 378 2.43 7.02 8.18
C ALA A 378 2.03 8.16 9.13
N ARG A 379 2.94 8.55 10.01
CA ARG A 379 2.76 9.79 10.78
C ARG A 379 3.28 10.97 9.98
N ARG A 380 2.46 12.00 9.79
CA ARG A 380 2.75 13.17 8.96
C ARG A 380 2.19 14.46 9.59
N PRO A 381 2.68 15.64 9.19
CA PRO A 381 2.03 16.91 9.49
C PRO A 381 0.56 16.91 9.07
N LEU A 382 -0.30 17.61 9.82
CA LEU A 382 -1.76 17.64 9.56
C LEU A 382 -2.09 18.04 8.12
N SER A 383 -1.34 18.98 7.56
CA SER A 383 -1.54 19.48 6.20
C SER A 383 -1.24 18.49 5.07
N HIS A 384 -0.53 17.39 5.33
CA HIS A 384 0.04 16.52 4.29
C HIS A 384 -1.02 15.98 3.31
N ASP A 385 -2.02 15.27 3.82
CA ASP A 385 -3.06 14.66 2.97
C ASP A 385 -3.98 15.71 2.33
N VAL A 386 -4.24 16.81 3.04
CA VAL A 386 -5.06 17.92 2.53
C VAL A 386 -4.39 18.59 1.34
N ALA A 387 -3.10 18.90 1.47
CA ALA A 387 -2.31 19.49 0.39
C ALA A 387 -2.19 18.54 -0.80
N ARG A 388 -1.94 17.25 -0.55
CA ARG A 388 -1.83 16.24 -1.62
C ARG A 388 -3.11 16.14 -2.45
N LEU A 389 -4.28 16.13 -1.79
CA LEU A 389 -5.56 16.07 -2.48
C LEU A 389 -5.88 17.37 -3.23
N GLU A 390 -5.55 18.54 -2.65
CA GLU A 390 -5.73 19.84 -3.31
C GLU A 390 -4.90 19.95 -4.59
N ILE A 391 -3.60 19.64 -4.55
CA ILE A 391 -2.76 19.72 -5.75
C ILE A 391 -3.28 18.74 -6.83
N GLY A 392 -3.76 17.56 -6.43
CA GLY A 392 -4.46 16.64 -7.32
C GLY A 392 -5.66 17.29 -8.02
N LEU A 393 -6.54 17.93 -7.25
CA LEU A 393 -7.71 18.64 -7.79
C LEU A 393 -7.31 19.78 -8.74
N ALA A 394 -6.16 20.41 -8.55
CA ALA A 394 -5.73 21.54 -9.37
C ALA A 394 -4.95 21.14 -10.63
N PHE A 395 -4.10 20.11 -10.59
CA PHE A 395 -3.14 19.82 -11.67
C PHE A 395 -3.25 18.41 -12.28
N ASP A 396 -4.26 17.62 -11.91
CA ASP A 396 -4.46 16.31 -12.54
C ASP A 396 -4.82 16.44 -14.04
N ALA A 397 -4.05 15.76 -14.89
CA ALA A 397 -4.18 15.89 -16.34
C ALA A 397 -5.51 15.34 -16.90
N GLU A 398 -6.12 14.32 -16.26
CA GLU A 398 -7.43 13.83 -16.70
C GLU A 398 -8.50 14.87 -16.39
N LEU A 399 -8.46 15.47 -15.19
CA LEU A 399 -9.37 16.57 -14.84
C LEU A 399 -9.17 17.81 -15.71
N GLN A 400 -7.95 18.11 -16.12
CA GLN A 400 -7.67 19.23 -17.01
C GLN A 400 -8.22 19.03 -18.42
N ALA A 401 -8.26 17.78 -18.91
CA ALA A 401 -8.88 17.45 -20.18
C ALA A 401 -10.41 17.65 -20.14
N ASP A 402 -11.06 17.27 -19.03
CA ASP A 402 -12.53 17.31 -18.90
C ASP A 402 -13.05 18.69 -18.44
N GLN A 403 -12.35 19.35 -17.51
CA GLN A 403 -12.74 20.63 -16.90
C GLN A 403 -11.53 21.56 -16.72
N PRO A 404 -10.99 22.18 -17.78
CA PRO A 404 -9.76 22.95 -17.68
C PRO A 404 -9.88 24.13 -16.69
N LEU A 405 -8.87 24.28 -15.83
CA LEU A 405 -8.67 25.48 -15.02
C LEU A 405 -7.78 26.44 -15.81
N PRO A 406 -8.23 27.68 -16.09
CA PRO A 406 -7.41 28.66 -16.77
C PRO A 406 -6.12 28.97 -15.99
N GLU A 407 -4.99 29.18 -16.68
CA GLU A 407 -3.70 29.47 -16.05
C GLU A 407 -3.76 30.63 -15.07
N HIS A 408 -4.40 31.75 -15.45
CA HIS A 408 -4.56 32.92 -14.57
C HIS A 408 -5.38 32.63 -13.30
N VAL A 409 -6.29 31.64 -13.33
CA VAL A 409 -7.03 31.21 -12.14
C VAL A 409 -6.11 30.38 -11.23
N LEU A 410 -5.27 29.51 -11.81
CA LEU A 410 -4.28 28.76 -11.04
C LEU A 410 -3.24 29.70 -10.41
N GLU A 411 -2.72 30.68 -11.15
CA GLU A 411 -1.78 31.68 -10.63
C GLU A 411 -2.38 32.43 -9.45
N ASP A 412 -3.63 32.88 -9.55
CA ASP A 412 -4.29 33.56 -8.42
C ASP A 412 -4.51 32.63 -7.22
N PHE A 413 -4.99 31.40 -7.45
CA PHE A 413 -5.26 30.43 -6.38
C PHE A 413 -4.01 29.99 -5.62
N TYR A 414 -2.84 30.10 -6.27
CA TYR A 414 -1.55 29.70 -5.75
C TYR A 414 -0.53 30.86 -5.72
N SER A 415 -1.01 32.10 -5.69
CA SER A 415 -0.20 33.27 -5.37
C SER A 415 -0.70 33.91 -4.08
N GLY A 416 0.21 34.56 -3.35
CA GLY A 416 -0.17 35.28 -2.15
C GLY A 416 -0.78 34.39 -1.06
N ASP A 417 -1.97 34.73 -0.60
CA ASP A 417 -2.65 34.04 0.50
C ASP A 417 -3.56 32.94 0.00
N LEU A 418 -3.16 31.68 0.23
CA LEU A 418 -3.97 30.52 -0.15
C LEU A 418 -5.40 30.59 0.45
N PHE A 419 -5.60 31.33 1.54
CA PHE A 419 -6.91 31.44 2.19
C PHE A 419 -7.71 32.68 1.75
N ALA A 420 -7.09 33.62 1.02
CA ALA A 420 -7.78 34.78 0.44
C ALA A 420 -8.11 34.51 -1.03
N MET A 421 -9.33 34.09 -1.31
CA MET A 421 -9.76 33.78 -2.68
C MET A 421 -10.41 34.98 -3.37
N SER A 422 -10.01 35.24 -4.61
CA SER A 422 -10.64 36.24 -5.45
C SER A 422 -12.00 35.76 -5.98
N LEU A 423 -13.08 36.48 -5.62
CA LEU A 423 -14.42 36.22 -6.15
C LEU A 423 -14.45 36.32 -7.68
N LYS A 424 -13.65 37.21 -8.26
CA LYS A 424 -13.53 37.37 -9.72
C LYS A 424 -13.03 36.08 -10.38
N HIS A 425 -12.02 35.43 -9.81
CA HIS A 425 -11.42 34.23 -10.39
C HIS A 425 -12.30 32.99 -10.17
N LEU A 426 -13.04 32.92 -9.06
CA LEU A 426 -14.10 31.93 -8.89
C LEU A 426 -15.14 32.02 -10.02
N LEU A 427 -15.55 33.24 -10.40
CA LEU A 427 -16.49 33.45 -11.51
C LEU A 427 -15.89 33.10 -12.87
N GLN A 428 -14.59 33.36 -13.08
CA GLN A 428 -13.89 33.02 -14.33
C GLN A 428 -13.63 31.51 -14.45
N GLY A 429 -13.51 30.80 -13.33
CA GLY A 429 -13.37 29.36 -13.25
C GLY A 429 -14.69 28.57 -13.29
N LYS A 430 -15.82 29.18 -13.69
CA LYS A 430 -17.16 28.57 -13.62
C LYS A 430 -17.28 27.19 -14.26
N LYS A 431 -16.50 26.89 -15.32
CA LYS A 431 -16.48 25.56 -15.96
C LYS A 431 -15.90 24.46 -15.07
N ALA A 432 -15.10 24.83 -14.09
CA ALA A 432 -14.47 23.95 -13.10
C ALA A 432 -14.92 24.31 -11.67
N GLN A 433 -16.12 24.88 -11.50
CA GLN A 433 -16.61 25.40 -10.23
C GLN A 433 -16.56 24.34 -9.11
N TYR A 434 -16.92 23.09 -9.41
CA TYR A 434 -16.91 22.01 -8.42
C TYR A 434 -15.49 21.66 -7.95
N ARG A 435 -14.49 21.71 -8.85
CA ARG A 435 -13.07 21.57 -8.49
C ARG A 435 -12.62 22.72 -7.58
N LEU A 436 -13.01 23.95 -7.91
CA LEU A 436 -12.68 25.11 -7.08
C LEU A 436 -13.35 25.04 -5.71
N ASN A 437 -14.64 24.69 -5.64
CA ASN A 437 -15.36 24.47 -4.38
C ASN A 437 -14.70 23.38 -3.53
N ALA A 438 -14.23 22.31 -4.15
CA ALA A 438 -13.50 21.24 -3.48
C ALA A 438 -12.18 21.75 -2.87
N ILE A 439 -11.42 22.54 -3.62
CA ILE A 439 -10.20 23.21 -3.13
C ILE A 439 -10.51 24.13 -1.94
N VAL A 440 -11.56 24.95 -2.04
CA VAL A 440 -12.03 25.81 -0.94
C VAL A 440 -12.35 24.96 0.29
N ALA A 441 -13.07 23.86 0.13
CA ALA A 441 -13.47 22.98 1.22
C ALA A 441 -12.26 22.37 1.94
N LEU A 442 -11.20 22.00 1.21
CA LEU A 442 -9.95 21.52 1.78
C LEU A 442 -9.26 22.60 2.63
N ARG A 443 -9.17 23.83 2.10
CA ARG A 443 -8.59 24.98 2.80
C ARG A 443 -9.39 25.35 4.06
N THR A 444 -10.72 25.31 4.00
CA THR A 444 -11.56 25.50 5.19
C THR A 444 -11.32 24.39 6.22
N THR A 445 -11.24 23.14 5.77
CA THR A 445 -11.01 21.99 6.66
C THR A 445 -9.71 22.12 7.44
N ILE A 446 -8.59 22.48 6.79
CA ILE A 446 -7.31 22.61 7.49
C ILE A 446 -7.30 23.80 8.46
N LEU A 447 -8.02 24.89 8.17
CA LEU A 447 -8.16 26.01 9.12
C LEU A 447 -8.98 25.61 10.36
N GLU A 448 -10.10 24.90 10.17
CA GLU A 448 -10.93 24.40 11.26
C GLU A 448 -10.14 23.44 12.18
N GLU A 449 -9.33 22.57 11.59
CA GLU A 449 -8.45 21.66 12.35
C GLU A 449 -7.32 22.41 13.07
N GLY A 450 -6.71 23.42 12.44
CA GLY A 450 -5.74 24.27 13.13
C GLY A 450 -6.34 24.95 14.35
N GLN A 451 -7.56 25.49 14.20
CA GLN A 451 -8.29 26.11 15.30
C GLN A 451 -8.61 25.11 16.41
N SER A 452 -9.07 23.90 16.08
CA SER A 452 -9.41 22.87 17.08
C SER A 452 -8.19 22.40 17.89
N HIS A 453 -6.99 22.48 17.31
CA HIS A 453 -5.73 22.14 17.97
C HIS A 453 -4.93 23.34 18.49
N SER A 454 -5.52 24.54 18.44
CA SER A 454 -4.88 25.80 18.85
C SER A 454 -3.51 26.00 18.19
N PHE A 455 -3.47 25.81 16.86
CA PHE A 455 -2.26 25.90 16.04
C PHE A 455 -2.58 26.60 14.71
N ASP A 456 -1.76 27.57 14.30
CA ASP A 456 -1.92 28.19 12.98
C ASP A 456 -1.27 27.30 11.90
N LEU A 457 -2.11 26.56 11.17
CA LEU A 457 -1.68 25.66 10.11
C LEU A 457 -1.42 26.35 8.76
N ARG A 458 -1.63 27.66 8.63
CA ARG A 458 -1.50 28.33 7.33
C ARG A 458 -0.09 28.19 6.75
N ARG A 459 0.95 28.41 7.58
CA ARG A 459 2.35 28.29 7.14
C ARG A 459 2.72 26.86 6.77
N GLU A 460 2.36 25.90 7.61
CA GLU A 460 2.59 24.47 7.35
C GLU A 460 1.92 24.04 6.05
N TYR A 461 0.66 24.44 5.86
CA TYR A 461 -0.12 24.15 4.66
C TYR A 461 0.47 24.77 3.40
N THR A 462 0.89 26.04 3.45
CA THR A 462 1.53 26.70 2.32
C THR A 462 2.86 26.03 1.93
N ILE A 463 3.65 25.56 2.90
CA ILE A 463 4.85 24.76 2.62
C ILE A 463 4.47 23.45 1.92
N ALA A 464 3.46 22.74 2.42
CA ALA A 464 3.00 21.48 1.84
C ALA A 464 2.52 21.65 0.38
N ILE A 465 1.75 22.70 0.10
CA ILE A 465 1.29 23.07 -1.25
C ILE A 465 2.47 23.45 -2.16
N CYS A 466 3.37 24.31 -1.67
CA CYS A 466 4.57 24.74 -2.38
C CYS A 466 5.43 23.55 -2.83
N VAL A 467 5.67 22.59 -1.93
CA VAL A 467 6.40 21.36 -2.22
C VAL A 467 5.60 20.42 -3.14
N GLY A 468 4.29 20.29 -2.92
CA GLY A 468 3.39 19.46 -3.73
C GLY A 468 3.35 19.87 -5.20
N LEU A 469 3.37 21.18 -5.48
CA LEU A 469 3.44 21.73 -6.84
C LEU A 469 4.67 21.24 -7.62
N LEU A 470 5.81 21.01 -6.93
CA LEU A 470 7.03 20.51 -7.58
C LEU A 470 6.83 19.12 -8.22
N TYR A 471 5.91 18.30 -7.71
CA TYR A 471 5.60 16.99 -8.30
C TYR A 471 5.03 17.13 -9.72
N TYR A 472 4.22 18.16 -9.96
CA TYR A 472 3.63 18.46 -11.27
C TYR A 472 4.61 19.25 -12.14
N ALA A 473 5.37 20.17 -11.55
CA ALA A 473 6.36 20.97 -12.24
C ALA A 473 7.53 20.16 -12.82
N LYS A 474 7.93 19.05 -12.19
CA LYS A 474 9.00 18.17 -12.72
C LYS A 474 8.55 17.29 -13.91
N GLY A 475 7.24 17.23 -14.14
CA GLY A 475 6.61 16.35 -15.11
C GLY A 475 6.82 16.79 -16.56
N LYS A 476 6.18 16.07 -17.48
CA LYS A 476 6.03 16.49 -18.89
C LYS A 476 4.62 17.03 -19.18
N SER A 477 3.85 17.32 -18.14
CA SER A 477 2.49 17.87 -18.29
C SER A 477 2.56 19.23 -18.97
N PRO A 478 1.56 19.61 -19.80
CA PRO A 478 1.40 20.99 -20.26
C PRO A 478 1.45 21.99 -19.09
N ASP A 479 0.90 21.60 -17.94
CA ASP A 479 0.81 22.46 -16.76
C ASP A 479 2.09 22.52 -15.91
N ALA A 480 3.19 21.89 -16.34
CA ALA A 480 4.43 21.87 -15.58
C ALA A 480 4.99 23.30 -15.36
N ALA A 481 4.91 24.15 -16.39
CA ALA A 481 5.36 25.53 -16.34
C ALA A 481 4.57 26.36 -15.32
N ILE A 482 3.24 26.26 -15.35
CA ILE A 482 2.36 26.99 -14.44
C ILE A 482 2.48 26.50 -13.00
N ALA A 483 2.59 25.19 -12.77
CA ALA A 483 2.85 24.64 -11.44
C ALA A 483 4.20 25.13 -10.86
N TYR A 484 5.24 25.26 -11.70
CA TYR A 484 6.52 25.80 -11.26
C TYR A 484 6.42 27.27 -10.85
N LYS A 485 5.77 28.11 -11.66
CA LYS A 485 5.53 29.53 -11.34
C LYS A 485 4.80 29.68 -10.00
N CYS A 486 3.68 28.96 -9.85
CA CYS A 486 2.91 28.93 -8.60
C CYS A 486 3.78 28.53 -7.39
N ALA A 487 4.64 27.52 -7.54
CA ALA A 487 5.54 27.12 -6.46
C ALA A 487 6.53 28.23 -6.07
N VAL A 488 7.10 28.93 -7.06
CA VAL A 488 8.03 30.05 -6.84
C VAL A 488 7.32 31.23 -6.17
N ASP A 489 6.09 31.54 -6.57
CA ASP A 489 5.32 32.63 -5.97
C ASP A 489 5.02 32.35 -4.49
N LEU A 490 4.72 31.09 -4.14
CA LEU A 490 4.55 30.68 -2.74
C LEU A 490 5.86 30.63 -1.96
N LEU A 491 7.00 30.39 -2.61
CA LEU A 491 8.31 30.32 -1.95
C LEU A 491 8.64 31.62 -1.22
N ASP A 492 8.36 32.78 -1.85
CA ASP A 492 8.59 34.09 -1.24
C ASP A 492 7.81 34.25 0.06
N ARG A 493 6.55 33.79 0.09
CA ARG A 493 5.73 33.79 1.29
C ARG A 493 6.25 32.85 2.37
N VAL A 494 6.60 31.63 1.99
CA VAL A 494 7.08 30.60 2.91
C VAL A 494 8.38 31.01 3.61
N THR A 495 9.27 31.68 2.88
CA THR A 495 10.61 32.06 3.36
C THR A 495 10.68 33.43 4.02
N ASN A 496 9.58 34.17 4.07
CA ASN A 496 9.53 35.48 4.73
C ASN A 496 8.68 35.39 6.03
N PRO A 497 9.33 35.33 7.21
CA PRO A 497 8.62 35.24 8.49
C PRO A 497 7.67 36.41 8.77
N SER A 498 7.88 37.58 8.16
CA SER A 498 7.02 38.76 8.41
C SER A 498 5.61 38.66 7.79
N LEU A 499 5.36 37.63 6.98
CA LEU A 499 4.06 37.37 6.35
C LEU A 499 3.19 36.37 7.12
N TRP A 500 3.66 35.93 8.31
CA TRP A 500 3.02 34.99 9.21
C TRP A 500 2.90 35.61 10.60
#